data_AF-A0A2R6AEJ9-F1
#
_entry.id   AF-A0A2R6AEJ9-F1
#
_cell.length_a   1.000
_cell.length_b   1.000
_cell.length_c   1.000
_cell.angle_alpha   90.00
_cell.angle_beta   90.00
_cell.angle_gamma   90.00
#
_symmetry.space_group_name_H-M   'P 1'
#
loop_
_entity.id
_entity.type
_entity.pdbx_description
1 polymer ?
#
loop_
_entity_poly.entity_id
_entity_poly.type
_entity_poly.pdbx_seq_one_letter_code
_entity_poly.pdbx_strand_id
1 'polypeptide(L)'
;MLISIKLVTSLEGLQKSEVESQDAEVEEEEREGEEEEVAVSLRLPTPSELSESVLLTVLYDGAEGKAVAILYNKEDKKVYAWYDNTNHHPYLLTDIPIDKLKSLP
;
A
#
# COMPACT_ATOMS: atom_id res chain seq x y z
N MET A 1 5.28 -2.18 13.95
CA MET A 1 4.86 -3.49 13.42
C MET A 1 4.79 -3.32 11.92
N LEU A 2 5.86 -3.67 11.20
CA LEU A 2 5.90 -3.60 9.75
C LEU A 2 5.22 -4.87 9.20
N ILE A 3 4.30 -4.69 8.26
CA ILE A 3 3.63 -5.79 7.55
C ILE A 3 4.31 -5.90 6.18
N SER A 4 5.15 -6.90 5.99
CA SER A 4 5.84 -7.17 4.73
C SER A 4 4.93 -7.96 3.79
N ILE A 5 4.59 -7.38 2.63
CA ILE A 5 3.81 -8.04 1.58
C ILE A 5 4.75 -8.35 0.42
N LYS A 6 5.10 -9.63 0.22
CA LYS A 6 5.78 -10.11 -0.99
C LYS A 6 4.80 -10.06 -2.17
N LEU A 7 4.92 -9.06 -3.03
CA LEU A 7 4.27 -9.04 -4.34
C LEU A 7 5.04 -9.97 -5.28
N VAL A 8 4.57 -11.22 -5.42
CA VAL A 8 5.07 -12.14 -6.45
C VAL A 8 4.34 -11.83 -7.75
N THR A 9 4.86 -10.91 -8.55
CA THR A 9 4.34 -10.69 -9.91
C THR A 9 5.07 -11.63 -10.88
N SER A 10 4.47 -12.79 -11.13
CA SER A 10 4.85 -13.66 -12.25
C SER A 10 4.41 -13.01 -13.56
N LEU A 11 5.34 -12.32 -14.24
CA LEU A 11 5.13 -11.67 -15.53
C LEU A 11 5.67 -12.54 -16.68
N GLU A 12 5.17 -13.77 -16.82
CA GLU A 12 5.36 -14.51 -18.06
C GLU A 12 4.20 -14.19 -19.01
N GLY A 13 4.41 -13.25 -19.94
CA GLY A 13 3.67 -13.26 -21.21
C GLY A 13 2.85 -12.03 -21.64
N LEU A 14 3.07 -10.82 -21.11
CA LEU A 14 2.44 -9.63 -21.71
C LEU A 14 3.33 -8.99 -22.79
N GLN A 15 2.89 -9.09 -24.04
CA GLN A 15 3.55 -8.47 -25.20
C GLN A 15 3.57 -6.94 -25.08
N LYS A 16 4.77 -6.39 -25.24
CA LYS A 16 5.10 -4.95 -25.29
C LYS A 16 4.28 -4.23 -26.37
N SER A 17 3.49 -3.25 -25.97
CA SER A 17 3.10 -2.14 -26.84
C SER A 17 3.38 -0.83 -26.12
N GLU A 18 4.34 -0.08 -26.68
CA GLU A 18 4.88 1.23 -26.32
C GLU A 18 3.90 2.17 -25.59
N VAL A 19 4.21 2.53 -24.34
CA VAL A 19 3.88 3.85 -23.77
C VAL A 19 5.14 4.35 -23.08
N GLU A 20 5.59 5.51 -23.58
CA GLU A 20 6.84 6.19 -23.29
C GLU A 20 6.77 6.95 -21.95
N SER A 21 7.81 6.77 -21.13
CA SER A 21 8.33 7.63 -20.07
C SER A 21 7.47 7.93 -18.83
N GLN A 22 7.77 7.21 -17.74
CA GLN A 22 8.32 7.83 -16.53
C GLN A 22 9.17 6.78 -15.81
N ASP A 23 10.48 7.02 -15.81
CA ASP A 23 11.50 6.12 -15.32
C ASP A 23 11.30 5.80 -13.83
N ALA A 24 10.86 4.58 -13.56
CA ALA A 24 11.10 3.92 -12.29
C ALA A 24 12.40 3.14 -12.46
N GLU A 25 13.53 3.78 -12.13
CA GLU A 25 14.81 3.10 -12.00
C GLU A 25 14.69 2.09 -10.84
N VAL A 26 14.60 0.81 -11.19
CA VAL A 26 14.77 -0.29 -10.24
C VAL A 26 16.21 -0.74 -10.38
N GLU A 27 17.08 -0.25 -9.50
CA GLU A 27 18.44 -0.81 -9.36
C GLU A 27 18.32 -2.17 -8.68
N GLU A 28 18.39 -3.25 -9.47
CA GLU A 28 18.54 -4.61 -8.95
C GLU A 28 20.02 -4.85 -8.58
N GLU A 29 20.40 -4.52 -7.35
CA GLU A 29 21.62 -5.08 -6.75
C GLU A 29 21.32 -6.47 -6.17
N GLU A 30 21.78 -7.52 -6.85
CA GLU A 30 21.84 -8.88 -6.30
C GLU A 30 22.88 -8.92 -5.17
N ARG A 31 22.45 -8.81 -3.90
CA ARG A 31 23.28 -9.13 -2.73
C ARG A 31 22.68 -10.32 -1.99
N GLU A 32 23.43 -11.42 -1.98
CA GLU A 32 23.15 -12.59 -1.15
C GLU A 32 23.43 -12.25 0.33
N GLY A 33 22.40 -12.27 1.16
CA GLY A 33 22.52 -12.35 2.61
C GLY A 33 21.99 -11.13 3.37
N GLU A 34 21.11 -11.42 4.34
CA GLU A 34 20.38 -10.52 5.24
C GLU A 34 19.14 -9.86 4.58
N GLU A 35 17.95 -10.27 5.04
CA GLU A 35 16.66 -9.69 4.62
C GLU A 35 16.57 -8.24 5.12
N GLU A 36 17.27 -7.31 4.46
CA GLU A 36 17.07 -5.89 4.68
C GLU A 36 15.60 -5.56 4.34
N GLU A 37 14.88 -5.00 5.31
CA GLU A 37 13.52 -4.50 5.13
C GLU A 37 13.56 -3.33 4.14
N VAL A 38 13.49 -3.63 2.84
CA VAL A 38 13.39 -2.61 1.79
C VAL A 38 12.03 -1.92 1.96
N ALA A 39 12.05 -0.76 2.60
CA ALA A 39 10.90 0.14 2.67
C ALA A 39 10.58 0.62 1.25
N VAL A 40 9.60 -0.01 0.61
CA VAL A 40 9.16 0.39 -0.73
C VAL A 40 8.43 1.73 -0.61
N SER A 41 9.11 2.83 -0.91
CA SER A 41 8.48 4.14 -1.07
C SER A 41 7.76 4.20 -2.42
N LEU A 42 6.55 3.64 -2.49
CA LEU A 42 5.69 3.74 -3.65
C LEU A 42 5.20 5.19 -3.82
N ARG A 43 5.86 5.95 -4.71
CA ARG A 43 5.39 7.28 -5.13
C ARG A 43 4.26 7.13 -6.16
N LEU A 44 3.09 6.74 -5.70
CA LEU A 44 1.89 6.64 -6.55
C LEU A 44 1.13 7.97 -6.56
N PRO A 45 0.47 8.33 -7.67
CA PRO A 45 -0.41 9.49 -7.70
C PRO A 45 -1.60 9.31 -6.76
N THR A 46 -2.00 10.41 -6.09
CA THR A 46 -3.10 10.45 -5.13
C THR A 46 -4.15 11.47 -5.57
N PRO A 47 -4.97 11.14 -6.59
CA PRO A 47 -5.97 12.07 -7.10
C PRO A 47 -7.11 12.27 -6.09
N SER A 48 -7.78 13.42 -6.14
CA SER A 48 -8.95 13.70 -5.29
C SER A 48 -10.22 12.99 -5.74
N GLU A 49 -10.26 12.56 -7.01
CA GLU A 49 -11.37 11.86 -7.65
C GLU A 49 -10.79 10.75 -8.52
N LEU A 50 -11.46 9.59 -8.57
CA LEU A 50 -11.01 8.44 -9.37
C LEU A 50 -12.21 7.70 -9.96
N SER A 51 -12.14 7.34 -11.24
CA SER A 51 -13.18 6.51 -11.88
C SER A 51 -13.13 5.05 -11.40
N GLU A 52 -14.08 4.23 -11.84
CA GLU A 52 -14.22 2.85 -11.37
C GLU A 52 -12.89 2.08 -11.46
N SER A 53 -12.44 1.58 -10.31
CA SER A 53 -11.13 0.97 -10.14
C SER A 53 -11.24 -0.35 -9.39
N VAL A 54 -10.24 -1.22 -9.55
CA VAL A 54 -10.12 -2.51 -8.85
C VAL A 54 -9.15 -2.34 -7.69
N LEU A 55 -9.58 -2.74 -6.49
CA LEU A 55 -8.70 -2.81 -5.33
C LEU A 55 -7.68 -3.93 -5.51
N LEU A 56 -6.40 -3.59 -5.47
CA LEU A 56 -5.31 -4.56 -5.52
C LEU A 56 -4.88 -4.99 -4.11
N THR A 57 -4.65 -4.02 -3.23
CA THR A 57 -4.25 -4.25 -1.84
C THR A 57 -4.54 -3.01 -0.98
N VAL A 58 -4.44 -3.16 0.33
CA VAL A 58 -4.51 -2.07 1.31
C VAL A 58 -3.26 -2.09 2.18
N LEU A 59 -2.63 -0.93 2.31
CA LEU A 59 -1.49 -0.68 3.18
C LEU A 59 -1.91 0.23 4.34
N TYR A 60 -1.05 0.37 5.34
CA TYR A 60 -1.19 1.40 6.36
C TYR A 60 0.06 2.29 6.34
N ASP A 61 -0.14 3.56 6.05
CA ASP A 61 0.90 4.56 6.12
C ASP A 61 1.02 5.01 7.58
N GLY A 62 2.05 4.51 8.26
CA GLY A 62 2.30 4.84 9.66
C GLY A 62 2.73 6.29 9.90
N ALA A 63 3.26 6.98 8.90
CA ALA A 63 3.62 8.39 9.00
C ALA A 63 2.37 9.29 8.92
N GLU A 64 1.45 8.95 8.00
CA GLU A 64 0.17 9.66 7.85
C GLU A 64 -0.92 9.17 8.82
N GLY A 65 -0.73 8.00 9.45
CA GLY A 65 -1.69 7.38 10.34
C GLY A 65 -2.97 6.90 9.64
N LYS A 66 -2.88 6.55 8.35
CA LYS A 66 -4.03 6.26 7.49
C LYS A 66 -3.89 4.95 6.74
N ALA A 67 -5.02 4.28 6.50
CA ALA A 67 -5.06 3.21 5.51
C ALA A 67 -4.93 3.79 4.09
N VAL A 68 -4.27 3.05 3.21
CA VAL A 68 -4.04 3.44 1.81
C VAL A 68 -4.46 2.29 0.91
N ALA A 69 -5.49 2.50 0.10
CA ALA A 69 -5.90 1.55 -0.92
C ALA A 69 -5.05 1.74 -2.17
N ILE A 70 -4.47 0.65 -2.68
CA ILE A 70 -3.77 0.62 -3.96
C ILE A 70 -4.77 0.16 -5.02
N LEU A 71 -5.11 1.05 -5.94
CA LEU A 71 -6.20 0.88 -6.89
C LEU A 71 -5.66 0.82 -8.32
N TYR A 72 -6.09 -0.17 -9.09
CA TYR A 72 -5.87 -0.22 -10.53
C TYR A 72 -7.08 0.36 -11.26
N ASN A 73 -6.88 1.43 -12.02
CA ASN A 73 -7.92 2.03 -12.84
C ASN A 73 -7.94 1.37 -14.23
N LYS A 74 -9.11 0.89 -14.66
CA LYS A 74 -9.24 0.16 -15.93
C LYS A 74 -9.22 1.06 -17.16
N GLU A 75 -9.60 2.32 -17.00
CA GLU A 75 -9.77 3.28 -18.09
C GLU A 75 -8.40 3.77 -18.60
N ASP A 76 -7.54 4.21 -17.68
CA ASP A 76 -6.21 4.73 -18.01
C ASP A 76 -5.08 3.71 -17.80
N LYS A 77 -5.39 2.52 -17.26
CA LYS A 77 -4.46 1.42 -17.00
C LYS A 77 -3.34 1.77 -16.02
N LYS A 78 -3.60 2.66 -15.06
CA LYS A 78 -2.63 3.09 -14.04
C LYS A 78 -3.00 2.62 -12.63
N VAL A 79 -1.99 2.65 -11.75
CA VAL A 79 -2.13 2.36 -10.32
C VAL A 79 -2.10 3.66 -9.53
N TYR A 80 -3.00 3.78 -8.57
CA TYR A 80 -3.20 4.96 -7.73
C TYR A 80 -3.17 4.58 -6.25
N ALA A 81 -2.70 5.51 -5.42
CA ALA A 81 -2.85 5.41 -3.96
C ALA A 81 -4.06 6.27 -3.53
N TRP A 82 -4.96 5.67 -2.76
CA TRP A 82 -6.16 6.33 -2.25
C TRP A 82 -6.16 6.28 -0.72
N TYR A 83 -5.90 7.43 -0.10
CA TYR A 83 -5.82 7.56 1.36
C TYR A 83 -7.21 7.57 2.00
N ASP A 84 -7.34 6.87 3.12
CA ASP A 84 -8.56 6.91 3.94
C ASP A 84 -8.91 8.35 4.33
N ASN A 85 -10.17 8.69 4.12
CA ASN A 85 -10.78 9.97 4.47
C ASN A 85 -12.00 9.80 5.40
N THR A 86 -12.21 8.59 5.95
CA THR A 86 -13.33 8.27 6.85
C THR A 86 -13.03 8.54 8.32
N ASN A 87 -11.80 9.01 8.62
CA ASN A 87 -11.29 9.20 9.97
C ASN A 87 -11.24 7.87 10.76
N HIS A 88 -10.84 6.80 10.08
CA HIS A 88 -10.67 5.50 10.70
C HIS A 88 -9.37 5.45 11.52
N HIS A 89 -9.47 4.97 12.76
CA HIS A 89 -8.32 4.71 13.63
C HIS A 89 -8.26 3.22 13.98
N PRO A 90 -7.07 2.63 14.18
CA PRO A 90 -6.97 1.28 14.74
C PRO A 90 -7.63 1.22 16.13
N TYR A 91 -8.50 0.24 16.37
CA TYR A 91 -9.16 0.04 17.67
C TYR A 91 -9.33 -1.45 18.02
N LEU A 92 -9.57 -1.70 19.31
CA LEU A 92 -9.92 -3.00 19.86
C LEU A 92 -11.22 -2.85 20.66
N LEU A 93 -12.19 -3.73 20.41
CA LEU A 93 -13.39 -3.83 21.24
C LEU A 93 -13.14 -4.82 22.39
N THR A 94 -13.62 -4.48 23.57
CA THR A 94 -13.46 -5.30 24.78
C THR A 94 -14.72 -5.23 25.63
N ASP A 95 -14.98 -6.31 26.38
CA ASP A 95 -16.04 -6.39 27.39
C ASP A 95 -15.57 -5.89 28.77
N ILE A 96 -14.30 -5.49 28.90
CA ILE A 96 -13.75 -4.91 30.12
C ILE A 96 -14.44 -3.55 30.39
N PRO A 97 -15.09 -3.36 31.56
CA PRO A 97 -15.64 -2.06 31.93
C PRO A 97 -14.57 -0.96 31.97
N ILE A 98 -14.96 0.27 31.64
CA ILE A 98 -14.03 1.40 31.46
C ILE A 98 -13.14 1.65 32.69
N ASP A 99 -13.66 1.46 33.90
CA ASP A 99 -12.91 1.65 35.16
C ASP A 99 -11.81 0.61 35.34
N LYS A 100 -12.05 -0.63 34.88
CA LYS A 100 -11.05 -1.70 34.88
C LYS A 100 -10.04 -1.48 33.75
N LEU A 101 -10.47 -1.02 32.58
CA LEU A 101 -9.58 -0.75 31.45
C LEU A 101 -8.52 0.31 31.81
N LYS A 102 -8.92 1.38 32.50
CA LYS A 102 -8.03 2.46 32.94
C LYS A 102 -7.04 2.07 34.04
N SER A 103 -7.21 0.90 34.66
CA SER A 103 -6.32 0.40 35.72
C SER A 103 -5.38 -0.70 35.25
N LEU A 104 -5.40 -1.05 33.95
CA LEU A 104 -4.41 -1.95 33.36
C LEU A 104 -3.02 -1.27 33.32
N PRO A 105 -1.94 -2.05 33.50
CA PRO A 105 -0.57 -1.55 33.55
C PRO A 105 -0.04 -1.04 32.20
#